data_AF-A0A963ZB33-F1
#
_entry.id   AF-A0A963ZB33-F1
#
_cell.length_a   1.000
_cell.length_b   1.000
_cell.length_c   1.000
_cell.angle_alpha   90.00
_cell.angle_beta   90.00
_cell.angle_gamma   90.00
#
_symmetry.space_group_name_H-M   'P 1'
#
loop_
_entity.id
_entity.type
_entity.pdbx_description
1 polymer ?
#
loop_
_entity_poly.entity_id
_entity_poly.type
_entity_poly.pdbx_seq_one_letter_code
_entity_poly.pdbx_strand_id
1 'polypeptide(L)'
;MGKKKKVQIGSIDSTGFEARHVSQYFLQRSEQDKPIYARFHPKLTVICDCETHLIHGFHATKGPKPDNRQLQPTLKKTITEIDKLLGDAGFDGEPNHRICREENNIRSFFPPLIGRPTQKPPSGYWRRKMKHYFNDPQKHKYGQRWQVETVFSMIKRSFGSALSARTHHNRLRQLYLLVISHNIAILF
;
A
#
# COMPACT_ATOMS: atom_id res chain seq x y z
N MET A 1 -1.92 -1.95 -33.24
CA MET A 1 -2.24 -1.73 -31.81
C MET A 1 -0.98 -1.90 -30.99
N GLY A 2 -0.43 -0.82 -30.42
CA GLY A 2 0.78 -0.90 -29.60
C GLY A 2 0.55 -1.77 -28.37
N LYS A 3 1.53 -2.61 -28.00
CA LYS A 3 1.49 -3.38 -26.75
C LYS A 3 1.22 -2.42 -25.59
N LYS A 4 0.16 -2.67 -24.80
CA LYS A 4 -0.08 -1.92 -23.56
C LYS A 4 1.18 -1.98 -22.71
N LYS A 5 1.66 -0.82 -22.26
CA LYS A 5 2.88 -0.73 -21.45
C LYS A 5 2.61 -1.43 -20.10
N LYS A 6 3.37 -2.49 -19.82
CA LYS A 6 3.28 -3.30 -18.60
C LYS A 6 4.21 -2.72 -17.53
N VAL A 7 3.73 -2.61 -16.29
CA VAL A 7 4.58 -2.25 -15.14
C VAL A 7 5.46 -3.45 -14.80
N GLN A 8 6.78 -3.31 -14.96
CA GLN A 8 7.73 -4.41 -14.70
C GLN A 8 7.85 -4.71 -13.20
N ILE A 9 7.90 -3.67 -12.37
CA ILE A 9 8.00 -3.79 -10.92
C ILE A 9 7.09 -2.75 -10.30
N GLY A 10 6.02 -3.21 -9.67
CA GLY A 10 5.16 -2.37 -8.85
C GLY A 10 5.47 -2.56 -7.36
N SER A 11 5.23 -1.53 -6.56
CA SER A 11 5.27 -1.60 -5.09
C SER A 11 3.92 -1.21 -4.51
N ILE A 12 3.44 -2.00 -3.54
CA ILE A 12 2.22 -1.75 -2.78
C ILE A 12 2.54 -1.43 -1.32
N ASP A 13 1.91 -0.38 -0.81
CA ASP A 13 1.90 -0.05 0.60
C ASP A 13 0.69 0.83 0.93
N SER A 14 0.52 1.13 2.22
CA SER A 14 -0.52 2.02 2.71
C SER A 14 0.02 3.11 3.62
N THR A 15 -0.65 4.25 3.64
CA THR A 15 -0.36 5.33 4.58
C THR A 15 -1.64 5.90 5.19
N GLY A 16 -1.55 6.33 6.44
CA GLY A 16 -2.56 7.18 7.08
C GLY A 16 -2.39 8.65 6.69
N PHE A 17 -3.50 9.39 6.73
CA PHE A 17 -3.58 10.84 6.66
C PHE A 17 -4.32 11.36 7.90
N GLU A 18 -4.03 12.59 8.30
CA GLU A 18 -4.69 13.24 9.42
C GLU A 18 -6.07 13.76 9.01
N ALA A 19 -7.07 13.57 9.87
CA ALA A 19 -8.34 14.26 9.74
C ALA A 19 -8.25 15.57 10.53
N ARG A 20 -8.32 16.74 9.85
CA ARG A 20 -8.12 18.09 10.44
C ARG A 20 -8.91 18.44 11.70
N HIS A 21 -9.88 17.62 12.10
CA HIS A 21 -10.61 17.84 13.34
C HIS A 21 -9.78 17.55 14.59
N VAL A 22 -8.72 16.74 14.52
CA VAL A 22 -7.75 16.58 15.63
C VAL A 22 -6.38 16.18 15.08
N SER A 23 -5.30 16.88 15.45
CA SER A 23 -3.95 16.49 15.04
C SER A 23 -3.50 15.21 15.73
N GLN A 24 -2.72 14.38 15.04
CA GLN A 24 -2.24 13.11 15.62
C GLN A 24 -1.35 13.35 16.86
N TYR A 25 -0.62 14.46 16.87
CA TYR A 25 0.17 14.93 18.01
C TYR A 25 -0.70 15.26 19.23
N PHE A 26 -1.83 15.95 19.06
CA PHE A 26 -2.77 16.25 20.15
C PHE A 26 -3.41 14.97 20.71
N LEU A 27 -3.72 14.01 19.83
CA LEU A 27 -4.26 12.70 20.22
C LEU A 27 -3.26 11.79 20.94
N GLN A 28 -1.97 11.88 20.61
CA GLN A 28 -0.91 11.12 21.29
C GLN A 28 -0.66 11.62 22.71
N ARG A 29 -0.92 12.91 22.98
CA ARG A 29 -0.65 13.56 24.27
C ARG A 29 -1.85 13.54 25.24
N SER A 30 -3.07 13.37 24.75
CA SER A 30 -4.27 13.25 25.57
C SER A 30 -4.41 11.82 26.13
N GLU A 31 -3.86 11.58 27.31
CA GLU A 31 -3.87 10.26 27.98
C GLU A 31 -5.25 9.84 28.53
N GLN A 32 -6.20 10.75 28.72
CA GLN A 32 -7.38 10.46 29.57
C GLN A 32 -8.69 10.13 28.87
N ASP A 33 -8.88 10.40 27.58
CA ASP A 33 -10.02 9.86 26.84
C ASP A 33 -9.72 10.02 25.36
N LYS A 34 -9.39 8.92 24.68
CA LYS A 34 -9.28 8.96 23.21
C LYS A 34 -10.69 8.92 22.66
N PRO A 35 -11.25 10.04 22.16
CA PRO A 35 -12.58 9.99 21.58
C PRO A 35 -12.61 8.97 20.43
N ILE A 36 -13.74 8.33 20.20
CA ILE A 36 -13.88 7.27 19.18
C ILE A 36 -13.38 7.74 17.79
N TYR A 37 -13.52 9.03 17.47
CA TYR A 37 -13.02 9.64 16.24
C TYR A 37 -11.48 9.75 16.15
N ALA A 38 -10.76 9.75 17.28
CA ALA A 38 -9.29 9.73 17.35
C ALA A 38 -8.68 8.39 16.93
N ARG A 39 -9.46 7.30 17.02
CA ARG A 39 -8.99 5.97 16.62
C ARG A 39 -8.93 5.83 15.10
N PHE A 40 -9.74 6.60 14.38
CA PHE A 40 -9.93 6.40 12.95
C PHE A 40 -9.23 7.46 12.10
N HIS A 41 -8.44 7.02 11.14
CA HIS A 41 -7.76 7.89 10.19
C HIS A 41 -8.11 7.50 8.75
N PRO A 42 -8.26 8.45 7.83
CA PRO A 42 -8.23 8.15 6.40
C PRO A 42 -6.96 7.38 6.06
N LYS A 43 -7.11 6.23 5.39
CA LYS A 43 -6.01 5.34 5.00
C LYS A 43 -6.04 5.19 3.48
N LEU A 44 -4.89 5.34 2.84
CA LEU A 44 -4.72 5.21 1.40
C LEU A 44 -3.75 4.07 1.13
N THR A 45 -4.18 3.08 0.36
CA THR A 45 -3.31 2.02 -0.20
C THR A 45 -3.08 2.33 -1.67
N VAL A 46 -1.82 2.27 -2.11
CA VAL A 46 -1.45 2.54 -3.52
C VAL A 46 -0.57 1.43 -4.06
N ILE A 47 -0.68 1.21 -5.36
CA ILE A 47 0.26 0.45 -6.17
C ILE A 47 0.88 1.43 -7.16
N CYS A 48 2.20 1.62 -7.04
CA CYS A 48 2.96 2.49 -7.92
C CYS A 48 4.00 1.72 -8.73
N ASP A 49 4.35 2.25 -9.89
CA ASP A 49 5.49 1.79 -10.68
C ASP A 49 6.80 2.25 -10.02
N CYS A 50 7.71 1.30 -9.79
CA CYS A 50 9.00 1.56 -9.16
C CYS A 50 9.96 2.36 -10.06
N GLU A 51 9.71 2.43 -11.37
CA GLU A 51 10.53 3.18 -12.32
C GLU A 51 10.07 4.63 -12.48
N THR A 52 8.76 4.84 -12.60
CA THR A 52 8.16 6.14 -12.96
C THR A 52 7.46 6.86 -11.82
N HIS A 53 7.28 6.21 -10.66
CA HIS A 53 6.49 6.70 -9.52
C HIS A 53 5.01 6.98 -9.81
N LEU A 54 4.52 6.60 -11.00
CA LEU A 54 3.10 6.68 -11.35
C LEU A 54 2.30 5.70 -10.52
N ILE A 55 1.15 6.15 -10.01
CA ILE A 55 0.21 5.31 -9.28
C ILE A 55 -0.77 4.68 -10.27
N HIS A 56 -0.78 3.35 -10.31
CA HIS A 56 -1.59 2.56 -11.24
C HIS A 56 -2.84 1.96 -10.61
N GLY A 57 -2.86 1.82 -9.29
CA GLY A 57 -4.01 1.33 -8.52
C GLY A 57 -4.03 1.95 -7.15
N PHE A 58 -5.23 2.26 -6.63
CA PHE A 58 -5.36 2.87 -5.31
C PHE A 58 -6.71 2.56 -4.67
N HIS A 59 -6.73 2.51 -3.35
CA HIS A 59 -7.93 2.27 -2.57
C HIS A 59 -7.88 3.07 -1.26
N ALA A 60 -8.93 3.84 -0.99
CA ALA A 60 -9.05 4.65 0.21
C ALA A 60 -10.05 4.01 1.17
N THR A 61 -9.68 3.89 2.44
CA THR A 61 -10.51 3.32 3.51
C THR A 61 -10.41 4.13 4.79
N LYS A 62 -11.25 3.74 5.77
CA LYS A 62 -11.12 4.15 7.16
C LYS A 62 -10.17 3.18 7.87
N GLY A 63 -9.02 3.67 8.33
CA GLY A 63 -8.12 2.98 9.25
C GLY A 63 -8.62 3.08 10.70
N PRO A 64 -8.10 2.25 11.63
CA PRO A 64 -7.05 1.27 11.41
C PRO A 64 -7.67 0.01 10.79
N LYS A 65 -7.11 -0.42 9.66
CA LYS A 65 -7.53 -1.64 8.96
C LYS A 65 -6.28 -2.40 8.53
N PRO A 66 -6.20 -3.71 8.77
CA PRO A 66 -5.07 -4.52 8.34
C PRO A 66 -4.85 -4.46 6.82
N ASP A 67 -3.59 -4.41 6.41
CA ASP A 67 -3.19 -4.24 5.01
C ASP A 67 -3.47 -5.46 4.13
N ASN A 68 -3.45 -6.66 4.73
CA ASN A 68 -3.79 -7.89 4.03
C ASN A 68 -5.14 -7.82 3.28
N ARG A 69 -6.16 -7.15 3.85
CA ARG A 69 -7.49 -6.99 3.25
C ARG A 69 -7.56 -5.85 2.23
N GLN A 70 -6.53 -5.02 2.09
CA GLN A 70 -6.47 -3.89 1.15
C GLN A 70 -5.94 -4.28 -0.22
N LEU A 71 -5.22 -5.41 -0.34
CA LEU A 71 -4.64 -5.88 -1.60
C LEU A 71 -5.70 -6.05 -2.70
N GLN A 72 -6.71 -6.91 -2.46
CA GLN A 72 -7.71 -7.24 -3.48
C GLN A 72 -8.53 -6.01 -3.93
N PRO A 73 -9.04 -5.14 -3.03
CA PRO A 73 -9.71 -3.92 -3.45
C PRO A 73 -8.83 -2.96 -4.27
N THR A 74 -7.52 -2.95 -4.00
CA THR A 74 -6.57 -2.10 -4.74
C THR A 74 -6.25 -2.68 -6.12
N LEU A 75 -6.03 -4.00 -6.20
CA LEU A 75 -5.83 -4.70 -7.47
C LEU A 75 -7.04 -4.57 -8.41
N LYS A 76 -8.27 -4.69 -7.88
CA LYS A 76 -9.50 -4.48 -8.66
C LYS A 76 -9.62 -3.08 -9.27
N LYS A 77 -8.92 -2.09 -8.70
CA LYS A 77 -8.88 -0.70 -9.18
C LYS A 77 -7.58 -0.38 -9.93
N THR A 78 -6.76 -1.38 -10.21
CA THR A 78 -5.52 -1.21 -10.96
C THR A 78 -5.81 -1.31 -12.45
N ILE A 79 -5.41 -0.29 -13.22
CA ILE A 79 -5.78 -0.17 -14.64
C ILE A 79 -4.75 -0.78 -15.61
N THR A 80 -3.57 -1.17 -15.10
CA THR A 80 -2.46 -1.71 -15.89
C THR A 80 -2.02 -3.07 -15.38
N GLU A 81 -1.52 -3.89 -16.29
CA GLU A 81 -0.87 -5.14 -15.93
C GLU A 81 0.44 -4.89 -15.16
N ILE A 82 0.66 -5.69 -14.13
CA ILE A 82 1.85 -5.64 -13.28
C ILE A 82 2.55 -7.00 -13.36
N ASP A 83 3.85 -7.01 -13.62
CA ASP A 83 4.62 -8.24 -13.70
C ASP A 83 5.03 -8.76 -12.31
N LYS A 84 5.55 -7.87 -11.48
CA LYS A 84 6.02 -8.16 -10.12
C LYS A 84 5.45 -7.14 -9.17
N LEU A 85 4.95 -7.59 -8.03
CA LEU A 85 4.42 -6.72 -6.99
C LEU A 85 5.18 -6.94 -5.69
N LEU A 86 5.87 -5.90 -5.26
CA LEU A 86 6.61 -5.85 -4.00
C LEU A 86 5.70 -5.28 -2.92
N GLY A 87 5.68 -5.89 -1.75
CA GLY A 87 4.92 -5.39 -0.60
C GLY A 87 5.63 -5.69 0.70
N ASP A 88 5.19 -5.03 1.75
CA ASP A 88 5.69 -5.29 3.10
C ASP A 88 5.16 -6.64 3.62
N ALA A 89 5.56 -6.99 4.85
CA ALA A 89 5.04 -8.17 5.50
C ALA A 89 3.52 -8.06 5.72
N GLY A 90 2.95 -6.87 5.91
CA GLY A 90 1.52 -6.59 6.09
C GLY A 90 0.60 -7.21 5.02
N PHE A 91 1.10 -7.40 3.80
CA PHE A 91 0.37 -8.07 2.71
C PHE A 91 0.58 -9.59 2.65
N ASP A 92 1.47 -10.17 3.44
CA ASP A 92 1.70 -11.60 3.49
C ASP A 92 0.44 -12.38 3.90
N GLY A 93 0.18 -13.43 3.14
CA GLY A 93 -0.98 -14.30 3.31
C GLY A 93 -1.14 -15.19 2.10
N GLU A 94 -1.41 -16.48 2.32
CA GLU A 94 -1.64 -17.42 1.21
C GLU A 94 -2.78 -16.94 0.29
N PRO A 95 -3.93 -16.44 0.79
CA PRO A 95 -4.97 -15.88 -0.07
C PRO A 95 -4.47 -14.73 -0.94
N ASN A 96 -3.64 -13.84 -0.40
CA ASN A 96 -3.09 -12.70 -1.13
C ASN A 96 -2.13 -13.14 -2.24
N HIS A 97 -1.29 -14.13 -1.96
CA HIS A 97 -0.43 -14.70 -2.99
C HIS A 97 -1.23 -15.38 -4.11
N ARG A 98 -2.30 -16.10 -3.78
CA ARG A 98 -3.19 -16.72 -4.78
C ARG A 98 -3.88 -15.68 -5.64
N ILE A 99 -4.47 -14.65 -5.04
CA ILE A 99 -5.08 -13.53 -5.79
C ILE A 99 -4.08 -12.90 -6.74
N CYS A 100 -2.85 -12.63 -6.30
CA CYS A 100 -1.82 -12.10 -7.20
C CYS A 100 -1.47 -13.09 -8.32
N ARG A 101 -1.08 -14.32 -7.97
CA ARG A 101 -0.40 -15.24 -8.90
C ARG A 101 -1.34 -16.04 -9.78
N GLU A 102 -2.48 -16.46 -9.22
CA GLU A 102 -3.44 -17.34 -9.88
C GLU A 102 -4.53 -16.54 -10.58
N GLU A 103 -5.06 -15.48 -9.94
CA GLU A 103 -6.14 -14.69 -10.54
C GLU A 103 -5.64 -13.55 -11.43
N ASN A 104 -4.48 -12.94 -11.12
CA ASN A 104 -4.00 -11.74 -11.81
C ASN A 104 -2.65 -11.94 -12.55
N ASN A 105 -2.06 -13.13 -12.51
CA ASN A 105 -0.75 -13.43 -13.11
C ASN A 105 0.39 -12.48 -12.66
N ILE A 106 0.32 -12.01 -11.41
CA ILE A 106 1.27 -11.10 -10.76
C ILE A 106 2.21 -11.92 -9.86
N ARG A 107 3.52 -11.77 -10.05
CA ARG A 107 4.51 -12.35 -9.13
C ARG A 107 4.61 -11.51 -7.87
N SER A 108 3.90 -11.91 -6.81
CA SER A 108 3.94 -11.23 -5.51
C SER A 108 5.17 -11.58 -4.67
N PHE A 109 5.82 -10.59 -4.10
CA PHE A 109 6.98 -10.71 -3.21
C PHE A 109 6.66 -10.03 -1.88
N PHE A 110 6.05 -10.80 -0.97
CA PHE A 110 5.68 -10.35 0.38
C PHE A 110 6.45 -11.20 1.39
N PRO A 111 7.26 -10.60 2.28
CA PRO A 111 8.01 -11.36 3.27
C PRO A 111 7.08 -12.08 4.25
N PRO A 112 7.26 -13.39 4.50
CA PRO A 112 6.41 -14.15 5.40
C PRO A 112 6.80 -13.94 6.87
N LEU A 113 6.79 -12.68 7.30
CA LEU A 113 7.22 -12.22 8.62
C LEU A 113 6.05 -11.86 9.55
N ILE A 114 4.80 -11.93 9.08
CA ILE A 114 3.63 -11.74 9.94
C ILE A 114 3.51 -12.90 10.94
N GLY A 115 3.29 -12.53 12.20
CA GLY A 115 2.96 -13.45 13.28
C GLY A 115 4.06 -13.53 14.33
N ARG A 116 3.88 -14.44 15.29
CA ARG A 116 4.88 -14.68 16.33
C ARG A 116 6.14 -15.28 15.70
N PRO A 117 7.35 -14.76 16.01
CA PRO A 117 8.59 -15.36 15.54
C PRO A 117 8.65 -16.86 15.84
N THR A 118 8.95 -17.67 14.83
CA THR A 118 9.02 -19.13 14.95
C THR A 118 10.00 -19.71 13.95
N GLN A 119 10.65 -20.81 14.32
CA GLN A 119 11.55 -21.56 13.44
C GLN A 119 10.77 -22.42 12.43
N LYS A 120 9.48 -22.70 12.72
CA LYS A 120 8.63 -23.49 11.83
C LYS A 120 8.47 -22.78 10.48
N PRO A 121 8.44 -23.51 9.36
CA PRO A 121 8.13 -22.91 8.07
C PRO A 121 6.69 -22.37 8.07
N PRO A 122 6.40 -21.27 7.35
CA PRO A 122 5.04 -20.77 7.24
C PRO A 122 4.14 -21.83 6.59
N SER A 123 2.86 -21.81 6.95
CA SER A 123 1.83 -22.56 6.25
C SER A 123 1.50 -21.89 4.92
N GLY A 124 1.15 -22.69 3.91
CA GLY A 124 0.85 -22.23 2.56
C GLY A 124 1.99 -22.46 1.56
N TYR A 125 1.65 -22.78 0.33
CA TYR A 125 2.61 -23.09 -0.73
C TYR A 125 3.40 -21.84 -1.12
N TRP A 126 2.70 -20.74 -1.38
CA TRP A 126 3.34 -19.50 -1.80
C TRP A 126 4.14 -18.85 -0.68
N ARG A 127 3.64 -18.88 0.56
CA ARG A 127 4.38 -18.37 1.72
C ARG A 127 5.69 -19.12 1.96
N ARG A 128 5.72 -20.45 1.78
CA ARG A 128 6.97 -21.24 1.84
C ARG A 128 7.93 -20.83 0.72
N LYS A 129 7.43 -20.68 -0.51
CA LYS A 129 8.24 -20.15 -1.62
C LYS A 129 8.81 -18.78 -1.31
N MET A 130 8.06 -17.90 -0.63
CA MET A 130 8.58 -16.60 -0.21
C MET A 130 9.65 -16.73 0.87
N LYS A 131 9.52 -17.64 1.84
CA LYS A 131 10.60 -17.90 2.82
C LYS A 131 11.89 -18.33 2.13
N HIS A 132 11.81 -19.28 1.18
CA HIS A 132 12.96 -19.66 0.37
C HIS A 132 13.49 -18.50 -0.47
N TYR A 133 12.59 -17.66 -1.00
CA TYR A 133 12.99 -16.51 -1.79
C TYR A 133 13.79 -15.51 -0.93
N PHE A 134 13.31 -15.14 0.25
CA PHE A 134 13.95 -14.11 1.08
C PHE A 134 15.17 -14.60 1.88
N ASN A 135 15.41 -15.91 1.96
CA ASN A 135 16.62 -16.46 2.56
C ASN A 135 17.87 -16.32 1.67
N ASP A 136 17.69 -15.96 0.40
CA ASP A 136 18.78 -15.76 -0.55
C ASP A 136 19.27 -14.29 -0.49
N PRO A 137 20.53 -14.03 -0.11
CA PRO A 137 21.07 -12.68 0.01
C PRO A 137 21.14 -11.91 -1.32
N GLN A 138 21.11 -12.59 -2.48
CA GLN A 138 21.30 -11.99 -3.80
C GLN A 138 20.01 -11.40 -4.41
N LYS A 139 18.97 -11.21 -3.59
CA LYS A 139 17.63 -10.78 -4.01
C LYS A 139 17.53 -9.26 -4.18
N HIS A 140 18.37 -8.70 -5.05
CA HIS A 140 18.61 -7.25 -5.18
C HIS A 140 17.37 -6.40 -5.51
N LYS A 141 16.33 -6.98 -6.12
CA LYS A 141 15.16 -6.21 -6.60
C LYS A 141 14.11 -5.92 -5.53
N TYR A 142 14.09 -6.64 -4.40
CA TYR A 142 13.13 -6.34 -3.33
C TYR A 142 13.35 -4.96 -2.70
N GLY A 143 14.59 -4.47 -2.74
CA GLY A 143 14.93 -3.11 -2.30
C GLY A 143 14.00 -2.06 -2.92
N GLN A 144 13.60 -2.19 -4.19
CA GLN A 144 12.72 -1.23 -4.85
C GLN A 144 11.34 -1.05 -4.20
N ARG A 145 10.96 -1.88 -3.20
CA ARG A 145 9.76 -1.64 -2.40
C ARG A 145 9.73 -0.23 -1.80
N TRP A 146 10.87 0.36 -1.41
CA TRP A 146 10.92 1.70 -0.80
C TRP A 146 10.36 2.81 -1.72
N GLN A 147 10.24 2.57 -3.02
CA GLN A 147 9.69 3.55 -3.97
C GLN A 147 8.26 3.99 -3.63
N VAL A 148 7.44 3.12 -3.04
CA VAL A 148 6.09 3.50 -2.58
C VAL A 148 6.14 4.49 -1.41
N GLU A 149 7.13 4.38 -0.54
CA GLU A 149 7.34 5.32 0.57
C GLU A 149 7.76 6.69 0.02
N THR A 150 8.58 6.71 -1.04
CA THR A 150 8.90 7.93 -1.80
C THR A 150 7.64 8.57 -2.37
N VAL A 151 6.76 7.80 -3.01
CA VAL A 151 5.48 8.29 -3.55
C VAL A 151 4.62 8.90 -2.45
N PHE A 152 4.50 8.26 -1.28
CA PHE A 152 3.79 8.85 -0.15
C PHE A 152 4.42 10.14 0.35
N SER A 153 5.76 10.20 0.37
CA SER A 153 6.49 11.40 0.73
C SER A 153 6.22 12.55 -0.24
N MET A 154 6.22 12.28 -1.54
CA MET A 154 5.91 13.26 -2.60
C MET A 154 4.49 13.81 -2.43
N ILE A 155 3.50 12.95 -2.23
CA ILE A 155 2.10 13.35 -1.99
C ILE A 155 2.02 14.25 -0.75
N LYS A 156 2.57 13.82 0.39
CA LYS A 156 2.44 14.55 1.66
C LYS A 156 3.20 15.86 1.66
N ARG A 157 4.35 15.95 0.99
CA ARG A 157 5.11 17.21 0.87
C ARG A 157 4.43 18.20 -0.08
N SER A 158 3.86 17.72 -1.19
CA SER A 158 3.22 18.59 -2.18
C SER A 158 1.83 19.06 -1.77
N PHE A 159 1.06 18.20 -1.08
CA PHE A 159 -0.36 18.45 -0.81
C PHE A 159 -0.74 18.39 0.68
N GLY A 160 0.22 18.12 1.56
CA GLY A 160 0.02 18.04 3.01
C GLY A 160 -0.40 16.64 3.51
N SER A 161 -0.19 16.40 4.80
CA SER A 161 -0.61 15.17 5.50
C SER A 161 -2.05 15.22 6.04
N ALA A 162 -2.68 16.40 6.08
CA ALA A 162 -3.96 16.63 6.73
C ALA A 162 -5.09 16.98 5.75
N LEU A 163 -6.13 16.15 5.73
CA LEU A 163 -7.28 16.30 4.84
C LEU A 163 -8.22 17.42 5.31
N SER A 164 -8.57 18.32 4.39
CA SER A 164 -9.52 19.43 4.63
C SER A 164 -10.98 19.00 4.68
N ALA A 165 -11.33 17.85 4.11
CA ALA A 165 -12.69 17.35 4.07
C ALA A 165 -13.24 17.00 5.47
N ARG A 166 -14.50 17.42 5.74
CA ARG A 166 -15.17 17.23 7.03
C ARG A 166 -15.88 15.89 7.17
N THR A 167 -16.52 15.39 6.11
CA THR A 167 -17.24 14.11 6.15
C THR A 167 -16.35 12.94 5.76
N HIS A 168 -16.67 11.74 6.24
CA HIS A 168 -15.90 10.54 5.91
C HIS A 168 -15.84 10.29 4.39
N HIS A 169 -16.98 10.37 3.70
CA HIS A 169 -17.05 10.18 2.26
C HIS A 169 -16.19 11.20 1.49
N ASN A 170 -16.21 12.47 1.90
CA ASN A 170 -15.41 13.50 1.25
C ASN A 170 -13.91 13.34 1.54
N ARG A 171 -13.52 12.82 2.71
CA ARG A 171 -12.12 12.48 3.00
C ARG A 171 -11.60 11.38 2.06
N LEU A 172 -12.39 10.33 1.82
CA LEU A 172 -12.01 9.28 0.87
C LEU A 172 -11.89 9.83 -0.57
N ARG A 173 -12.83 10.69 -0.99
CA ARG A 173 -12.74 11.38 -2.29
C ARG A 173 -11.52 12.28 -2.38
N GLN A 174 -11.18 13.00 -1.31
CA GLN A 174 -9.99 13.83 -1.27
C GLN A 174 -8.71 12.99 -1.44
N LEU A 175 -8.63 11.80 -0.83
CA LEU A 175 -7.49 10.89 -1.07
C LEU A 175 -7.39 10.46 -2.55
N TYR A 176 -8.51 10.22 -3.22
CA TYR A 176 -8.49 9.93 -4.65
C TYR A 176 -8.01 11.12 -5.49
N LEU A 177 -8.45 12.34 -5.14
CA LEU A 177 -7.96 13.55 -5.80
C LEU A 177 -6.45 13.73 -5.60
N LEU A 178 -5.92 13.48 -4.40
CA LEU A 178 -4.48 13.55 -4.14
C LEU A 178 -3.68 12.60 -5.03
N VAL A 179 -4.16 11.37 -5.26
CA VAL A 179 -3.51 10.40 -6.16
C VAL A 179 -3.49 10.91 -7.60
N ILE A 180 -4.62 11.44 -8.09
CA ILE A 180 -4.73 11.99 -9.44
C ILE A 180 -3.81 13.20 -9.60
N SER A 181 -3.82 14.12 -8.63
CA SER A 181 -2.96 15.30 -8.62
C SER A 181 -1.48 14.93 -8.60
N HIS A 182 -1.08 13.91 -7.82
CA HIS A 182 0.30 13.39 -7.83
C HIS A 182 0.71 12.89 -9.21
N ASN A 183 -0.10 12.03 -9.83
CA ASN A 183 0.20 11.52 -11.16
C ASN A 183 0.35 12.64 -12.19
N ILE A 184 -0.49 13.67 -12.13
CA ILE A 184 -0.37 14.84 -13.01
C ILE A 184 0.91 15.63 -12.71
N ALA A 185 1.21 15.87 -11.43
CA ALA A 185 2.33 16.71 -11.00
C ALA A 185 3.71 16.15 -11.36
N ILE A 186 3.84 14.83 -11.59
CA ILE A 186 5.12 14.19 -11.95
C ILE A 186 5.30 13.97 -13.45
N LEU A 187 4.31 14.34 -14.26
CA LEU A 187 4.39 14.28 -15.73
C LEU A 187 4.99 15.55 -16.34
N PHE A 188 5.09 16.63 -15.56
CA PHE A 188 5.62 17.93 -15.94
C PHE A 188 6.80 18.28 -15.03
#